data_AF-A0A2K1YDD2-F1
#
_entry.id   AF-A0A2K1YDD2-F1
#
_cell.length_a   1.000
_cell.length_b   1.000
_cell.length_c   1.000
_cell.angle_alpha   90.00
_cell.angle_beta   90.00
_cell.angle_gamma   90.00
#
_symmetry.space_group_name_H-M   'P 1'
#
loop_
_entity.id
_entity.type
_entity.pdbx_description
1 polymer ?
#
loop_
_entity_poly.entity_id
_entity_poly.type
_entity_poly.pdbx_seq_one_letter_code
_entity_poly.pdbx_strand_id
1 'polypeptide(L)'
;MGEALKEMNKVLHERNIKAWEDKEKAKSANKAQRMLSDIKTWEEKMKISHEAKTMKIEAELESIRQHKHEKIKNEEAQIQKAMEQKKAAIDAQNQKKVLEITEKADKHRSNNTLPMKCFGICAD
;
A
#
# COMPACT_ATOMS: atom_id res chain seq x y z
N MET A 1 36.45 78.56 -23.55
CA MET A 1 36.69 77.74 -22.34
C MET A 1 35.49 77.71 -21.38
N GLY A 2 34.81 78.84 -21.11
CA GLY A 2 33.68 78.87 -20.17
C GLY A 2 32.43 78.06 -20.56
N GLU A 3 32.07 77.97 -21.85
CA GLU A 3 30.92 77.17 -22.31
C GLU A 3 31.15 75.67 -22.22
N ALA A 4 32.35 75.20 -22.58
CA ALA A 4 32.72 73.78 -22.47
C ALA A 4 32.67 73.28 -21.01
N LEU A 5 33.04 74.12 -20.03
CA LEU A 5 32.96 73.79 -18.61
C LEU A 5 31.49 73.70 -18.13
N LYS A 6 30.61 74.57 -18.64
CA LYS A 6 29.17 74.52 -18.34
C LYS A 6 28.54 73.25 -18.90
N GLU A 7 28.87 72.87 -20.12
CA GLU A 7 28.35 71.64 -20.74
C GLU A 7 28.86 70.40 -20.03
N MET A 8 30.15 70.35 -19.66
CA MET A 8 30.71 69.25 -18.87
C MET A 8 30.01 69.11 -17.51
N ASN A 9 29.72 70.23 -16.82
CA ASN A 9 28.99 70.20 -15.55
C ASN A 9 27.53 69.74 -15.72
N LYS A 10 26.87 70.11 -16.81
CA LYS A 10 25.52 69.65 -17.14
C LYS A 10 25.49 68.13 -17.35
N VAL A 11 26.42 67.61 -18.14
CA VAL A 11 26.57 66.16 -18.36
C VAL A 11 26.86 65.42 -17.06
N LEU A 12 27.72 65.97 -16.19
CA LEU A 12 28.00 65.38 -14.87
C LEU A 12 26.74 65.36 -13.98
N HIS A 13 25.95 66.44 -14.01
CA HIS A 13 24.71 66.52 -13.25
C HIS A 13 23.67 65.51 -13.72
N GLU A 14 23.44 65.40 -15.03
CA GLU A 14 22.54 64.39 -15.62
C GLU A 14 23.00 62.97 -15.30
N ARG A 15 24.31 62.70 -15.34
CA ARG A 15 24.88 61.41 -14.93
C ARG A 15 24.61 61.08 -13.46
N ASN A 16 24.72 62.06 -12.56
CA ASN A 16 24.46 61.88 -11.14
C ASN A 16 22.97 61.60 -10.87
N ILE A 17 22.07 62.32 -11.55
CA ILE A 17 20.62 62.06 -11.48
C ILE A 17 20.32 60.64 -11.94
N LYS A 18 20.85 60.23 -13.10
CA LYS A 18 20.64 58.88 -13.63
C LYS A 18 21.14 57.80 -12.66
N ALA A 19 22.33 57.97 -12.08
CA ALA A 19 22.86 57.03 -11.10
C ALA A 19 21.98 56.93 -9.84
N TRP A 20 21.40 58.04 -9.39
CA TRP A 20 20.44 58.04 -8.28
C TRP A 20 19.12 57.34 -8.66
N GLU A 21 18.57 57.64 -9.84
CA GLU A 21 17.34 56.99 -10.34
C GLU A 21 17.51 55.48 -10.47
N ASP A 22 18.63 55.03 -11.05
CA ASP A 22 18.92 53.61 -11.23
C ASP A 22 19.06 52.91 -9.87
N LYS A 23 19.66 53.59 -8.88
CA LYS A 23 19.74 53.08 -7.50
C LYS A 23 18.37 52.94 -6.85
N GLU A 24 17.49 53.94 -6.97
CA GLU A 24 16.13 53.87 -6.40
C GLU A 24 15.27 52.82 -7.10
N LYS A 25 15.39 52.68 -8.44
CA LYS A 25 14.75 51.59 -9.20
C LYS A 25 15.23 50.23 -8.71
N ALA A 26 16.54 50.02 -8.56
CA ALA A 26 17.10 48.77 -8.07
C ALA A 26 16.63 48.44 -6.64
N LYS A 27 16.53 49.46 -5.76
CA LYS A 27 16.02 49.29 -4.40
C LYS A 27 14.56 48.84 -4.38
N SER A 28 13.71 49.44 -5.23
CA SER A 28 12.32 49.05 -5.40
C SER A 28 12.19 47.63 -5.97
N ALA A 29 12.95 47.32 -7.02
CA ALA A 29 12.97 46.00 -7.65
C ALA A 29 13.39 44.89 -6.67
N ASN A 30 14.45 45.13 -5.90
CA ASN A 30 14.91 44.18 -4.88
C ASN A 30 13.86 43.92 -3.79
N LYS A 31 13.10 44.95 -3.39
CA LYS A 31 12.01 44.80 -2.42
C LYS A 31 10.88 43.94 -3.00
N ALA A 32 10.48 44.21 -4.24
CA ALA A 32 9.46 43.42 -4.93
C ALA A 32 9.91 41.96 -5.10
N GLN A 33 11.17 41.72 -5.50
CA GLN A 33 11.72 40.38 -5.67
C GLN A 33 11.72 39.59 -4.36
N ARG A 34 12.06 40.22 -3.23
CA ARG A 34 12.00 39.58 -1.91
C ARG A 34 10.57 39.15 -1.57
N MET A 35 9.58 40.04 -1.75
CA MET A 35 8.18 39.72 -1.51
C MET A 35 7.68 38.56 -2.38
N LEU A 36 8.05 38.54 -3.67
CA LEU A 36 7.72 37.43 -4.56
C LEU A 36 8.40 36.13 -4.13
N SER A 37 9.65 36.19 -3.67
CA SER A 37 10.35 35.04 -3.14
C SER A 37 9.66 34.48 -1.89
N ASP A 38 9.25 35.35 -0.97
CA ASP A 38 8.55 34.96 0.26
C ASP A 38 7.21 34.28 -0.06
N ILE A 39 6.43 34.83 -1.01
CA ILE A 39 5.18 34.23 -1.49
C ILE A 39 5.45 32.84 -2.07
N LYS A 40 6.45 32.71 -2.95
CA LYS A 40 6.80 31.43 -3.56
C LYS A 40 7.19 30.37 -2.52
N THR A 41 7.98 30.76 -1.53
CA THR A 41 8.36 29.84 -0.43
C THR A 41 7.14 29.43 0.39
N TRP A 42 6.21 30.35 0.65
CA TRP A 42 4.96 30.04 1.34
C TRP A 42 4.06 29.10 0.53
N GLU A 43 3.90 29.34 -0.78
CA GLU A 43 3.16 28.46 -1.69
C GLU A 43 3.74 27.04 -1.70
N GLU A 44 5.06 26.93 -1.81
CA GLU A 44 5.75 25.63 -1.78
C GLU A 44 5.54 24.91 -0.44
N LYS A 45 5.61 25.64 0.67
CA LYS A 45 5.32 25.07 2.00
C LYS A 45 3.90 24.54 2.11
N MET A 46 2.92 25.27 1.57
CA MET A 46 1.52 24.83 1.55
C MET A 46 1.34 23.61 0.67
N LYS A 47 1.98 23.58 -0.51
CA LYS A 47 1.98 22.43 -1.41
C LYS A 47 2.55 21.18 -0.75
N ILE A 48 3.74 21.27 -0.15
CA ILE A 48 4.37 20.17 0.61
C ILE A 48 3.45 19.70 1.74
N SER A 49 2.81 20.63 2.47
CA SER A 49 1.86 20.28 3.54
C SER A 49 0.65 19.50 3.01
N HIS A 50 0.12 19.88 1.85
CA HIS A 50 -0.97 19.16 1.20
C HIS A 50 -0.53 17.78 0.69
N GLU A 51 0.63 17.69 0.04
CA GLU A 51 1.20 16.42 -0.42
C GLU A 51 1.41 15.44 0.75
N ALA A 52 1.92 15.91 1.88
CA ALA A 52 2.08 15.09 3.08
C ALA A 52 0.74 14.56 3.63
N LYS A 53 -0.34 15.37 3.57
CA LYS A 53 -1.68 14.92 3.96
C LYS A 53 -2.21 13.86 2.99
N THR A 54 -2.02 14.05 1.69
CA THR A 54 -2.41 13.07 0.67
C THR A 54 -1.70 11.74 0.90
N MET A 55 -0.38 11.76 1.07
CA MET A 55 0.41 10.55 1.34
C MET A 55 -0.05 9.82 2.60
N LYS A 56 -0.41 10.55 3.66
CA LYS A 56 -0.94 9.96 4.90
C LYS A 56 -2.26 9.22 4.65
N ILE A 57 -3.19 9.83 3.91
CA ILE A 57 -4.49 9.22 3.59
C ILE A 57 -4.29 7.97 2.71
N GLU A 58 -3.39 8.02 1.74
CA GLU A 58 -3.07 6.88 0.88
C GLU A 58 -2.47 5.72 1.68
N ALA A 59 -1.57 5.98 2.63
CA ALA A 59 -1.01 4.96 3.49
C ALA A 59 -2.07 4.32 4.42
N GLU A 60 -2.98 5.12 4.99
CA GLU A 60 -4.10 4.61 5.79
C GLU A 60 -5.04 3.73 4.97
N LEU A 61 -5.36 4.16 3.73
CA LEU A 61 -6.18 3.36 2.81
C LEU A 61 -5.52 2.04 2.44
N GLU A 62 -4.22 2.04 2.17
CA GLU A 62 -3.47 0.82 1.84
C GLU A 62 -3.41 -0.14 3.04
N SER A 63 -3.20 0.37 4.25
CA SER A 63 -3.26 -0.44 5.47
C SER A 63 -4.64 -1.11 5.65
N ILE A 64 -5.72 -0.37 5.43
CA ILE A 64 -7.09 -0.92 5.49
C ILE A 64 -7.27 -2.02 4.43
N ARG A 65 -6.80 -1.79 3.20
CA ARG A 65 -6.89 -2.79 2.12
C ARG A 65 -6.16 -4.08 2.48
N GLN A 66 -4.93 -3.97 2.99
CA GLN A 66 -4.13 -5.12 3.39
C GLN A 66 -4.79 -5.90 4.53
N HIS A 67 -5.29 -5.22 5.56
CA HIS A 67 -5.98 -5.86 6.66
C HIS A 67 -7.26 -6.60 6.20
N LYS A 68 -8.05 -5.98 5.31
CA LYS A 68 -9.23 -6.62 4.74
C LYS A 68 -8.88 -7.85 3.89
N HIS A 69 -7.82 -7.75 3.09
CA HIS A 69 -7.34 -8.85 2.25
C HIS A 69 -6.83 -10.03 3.10
N GLU A 70 -6.07 -9.74 4.15
CA GLU A 70 -5.62 -10.75 5.10
C GLU A 70 -6.79 -11.43 5.81
N LYS A 71 -7.81 -10.66 6.21
CA LYS A 71 -9.02 -11.22 6.82
C LYS A 71 -9.71 -12.22 5.89
N ILE A 72 -9.89 -11.87 4.61
CA ILE A 72 -10.52 -12.75 3.61
C ILE A 72 -9.67 -14.02 3.43
N LYS A 73 -8.35 -13.89 3.29
CA LYS A 73 -7.45 -15.05 3.20
C LYS A 73 -7.51 -15.96 4.42
N ASN A 74 -7.64 -15.39 5.61
CA ASN A 74 -7.78 -16.16 6.84
C ASN A 74 -9.11 -16.92 6.88
N GLU A 75 -10.21 -16.31 6.42
CA GLU A 75 -11.51 -16.97 6.28
C GLU A 75 -11.45 -18.12 5.27
N GLU A 76 -10.82 -17.91 4.10
CA GLU A 76 -10.58 -18.95 3.10
C GLU A 76 -9.76 -20.12 3.68
N ALA A 77 -8.69 -19.82 4.42
CA ALA A 77 -7.86 -20.84 5.06
C ALA A 77 -8.64 -21.63 6.13
N GLN A 78 -9.53 -20.99 6.89
CA GLN A 78 -10.40 -21.66 7.85
C GLN A 78 -11.38 -22.61 7.16
N ILE A 79 -12.00 -22.18 6.06
CA ILE A 79 -12.90 -23.01 5.27
C ILE A 79 -12.16 -24.24 4.72
N GLN A 80 -10.98 -24.03 4.14
CA GLN A 80 -10.16 -25.11 3.60
C GLN A 80 -9.77 -26.12 4.69
N LYS A 81 -9.32 -25.62 5.86
CA LYS A 81 -9.00 -26.47 7.01
C LYS A 81 -10.20 -27.28 7.48
N ALA A 82 -11.39 -26.68 7.55
CA ALA A 82 -12.61 -27.38 7.95
C ALA A 82 -13.00 -28.47 6.94
N MET A 83 -12.82 -28.22 5.63
CA MET A 83 -13.05 -29.23 4.59
C MET A 83 -12.07 -30.40 4.71
N GLU A 84 -10.78 -30.11 4.92
CA GLU A 84 -9.74 -31.14 5.13
C GLU A 84 -10.00 -31.98 6.37
N GLN A 85 -10.42 -31.36 7.47
CA GLN A 85 -10.82 -32.07 8.69
C GLN A 85 -12.00 -33.02 8.45
N LYS A 86 -13.02 -32.59 7.69
CA LYS A 86 -14.15 -33.46 7.33
C LYS A 86 -13.72 -34.64 6.47
N LYS A 87 -12.84 -34.41 5.49
CA LYS A 87 -12.28 -35.48 4.66
C LYS A 87 -11.49 -36.48 5.51
N ALA A 88 -10.59 -36.01 6.36
CA ALA A 88 -9.81 -36.85 7.26
C ALA A 88 -10.68 -37.68 8.22
N ALA A 89 -11.78 -37.11 8.73
CA ALA A 89 -12.71 -37.84 9.58
C ALA A 89 -13.43 -38.98 8.85
N ILE A 90 -13.83 -38.76 7.59
CA ILE A 90 -14.45 -39.79 6.74
C ILE A 90 -13.42 -40.91 6.47
N ASP A 91 -12.19 -40.55 6.11
CA ASP A 91 -11.13 -41.51 5.84
C ASP A 91 -10.79 -42.36 7.07
N ALA A 92 -10.69 -41.73 8.25
CA ALA A 92 -10.47 -42.44 9.50
C ALA A 92 -11.63 -43.42 9.84
N GLN A 93 -12.88 -43.02 9.60
CA GLN A 93 -14.02 -43.90 9.79
C GLN A 93 -13.99 -45.09 8.82
N ASN A 94 -13.62 -44.83 7.56
CA ASN A 94 -13.49 -45.88 6.55
C ASN A 94 -12.37 -46.86 6.92
N GLN A 95 -11.19 -46.36 7.30
CA GLN A 95 -10.07 -47.18 7.75
C GLN A 95 -10.44 -48.05 8.96
N LYS A 96 -11.17 -47.50 9.94
CA LYS A 96 -11.67 -48.27 11.08
C LYS A 96 -12.59 -49.41 10.63
N LYS A 97 -13.54 -49.16 9.73
CA LYS A 97 -14.43 -50.22 9.21
C LYS A 97 -13.66 -51.28 8.45
N VAL A 98 -12.66 -50.89 7.64
CA VAL A 98 -11.79 -51.83 6.94
C VAL A 98 -11.05 -52.71 7.93
N LEU A 99 -10.44 -52.14 8.98
CA LEU A 99 -9.76 -52.88 10.04
C LEU A 99 -10.71 -53.85 10.76
N GLU A 100 -11.92 -53.42 11.13
CA GLU A 100 -12.92 -54.30 11.75
C GLU A 100 -13.33 -55.47 10.83
N ILE A 101 -13.43 -55.24 9.52
CA ILE A 101 -13.72 -56.29 8.53
C ILE A 101 -12.54 -57.26 8.42
N THR A 102 -11.31 -56.75 8.35
CA THR A 102 -10.11 -57.60 8.26
C THR A 102 -9.93 -58.45 9.52
N GLU A 103 -10.12 -57.87 10.70
CA GLU A 103 -10.07 -58.62 11.97
C GLU A 103 -11.14 -59.72 12.03
N LYS A 104 -12.35 -59.44 11.57
CA LYS A 104 -13.42 -60.47 11.47
C LYS A 104 -13.06 -61.55 10.47
N ALA A 105 -12.51 -61.19 9.31
CA ALA A 105 -12.06 -62.15 8.31
C ALA A 105 -10.95 -63.07 8.87
N ASP A 106 -10.00 -62.51 9.61
CA ASP A 106 -8.93 -63.29 10.25
C ASP A 106 -9.46 -64.25 11.31
N LYS A 107 -10.43 -63.82 12.15
CA LYS A 107 -11.10 -64.72 13.10
C LYS A 107 -11.80 -65.89 12.41
N HIS A 108 -12.49 -65.64 11.29
CA HIS A 108 -13.13 -66.68 10.49
C HIS A 108 -12.11 -67.65 9.89
N ARG A 109 -10.97 -67.15 9.38
CA ARG A 109 -9.85 -67.98 8.88
C ARG A 109 -9.25 -68.85 9.99
N SER A 110 -8.98 -68.29 11.17
CA SER A 110 -8.41 -69.04 12.31
C SER A 110 -9.37 -70.11 12.85
N ASN A 111 -10.67 -69.84 12.87
CA ASN A 111 -11.68 -70.77 13.39
C ASN A 111 -12.21 -71.74 12.31
N ASN A 112 -11.75 -71.68 11.06
CA ASN A 112 -12.30 -72.42 9.91
C ASN A 112 -13.83 -72.29 9.77
N THR A 113 -14.38 -71.09 10.06
CA THR A 113 -15.82 -70.81 9.96
C THR A 113 -16.09 -69.82 8.84
N LEU A 114 -17.22 -69.97 8.15
CA LEU A 114 -17.64 -69.03 7.11
C LEU A 114 -18.53 -67.91 7.68
N PRO A 115 -18.40 -66.65 7.20
CA PRO A 115 -19.31 -65.59 7.58
C PRO A 115 -20.75 -65.92 7.14
N MET A 116 -21.70 -65.93 8.08
CA MET A 116 -23.09 -66.37 7.83
C MET A 116 -23.95 -65.36 7.03
N LYS A 117 -23.43 -64.18 6.67
CA LYS A 117 -24.13 -63.26 5.76
C LYS A 117 -23.80 -63.65 4.33
N CYS A 118 -24.78 -64.25 3.67
CA CYS A 118 -24.76 -64.70 2.30
C CYS A 118 -24.02 -63.73 1.37
N PHE A 119 -22.96 -64.22 0.71
CA PHE A 119 -22.24 -63.54 -0.37
C PHE A 119 -23.04 -63.57 -1.69
N GLY A 120 -24.35 -63.27 -1.64
CA GLY A 120 -25.21 -63.21 -2.82
C GLY A 120 -25.32 -64.49 -3.66
N ILE A 121 -24.91 -65.65 -3.14
CA ILE A 121 -24.86 -66.92 -3.89
C ILE A 121 -25.87 -67.97 -3.36
N CYS A 122 -26.55 -67.73 -2.24
CA CYS A 122 -27.68 -68.56 -1.86
C CYS A 122 -28.94 -68.02 -2.56
N ALA A 123 -29.34 -68.69 -3.63
CA ALA A 123 -30.73 -68.68 -4.10
C ALA A 123 -31.61 -69.37 -3.05
N ASP A 124 -32.84 -68.88 -2.89
CA ASP A 124 -33.92 -69.62 -2.23
C ASP A 124 -34.13 -71.00 -2.89
#